data_AF-A0A927XZR0-F1
#
_entry.id   AF-A0A927XZR0-F1
#
_cell.length_a   1.000
_cell.length_b   1.000
_cell.length_c   1.000
_cell.angle_alpha   90.00
_cell.angle_beta   90.00
_cell.angle_gamma   90.00
#
_symmetry.space_group_name_H-M   'P 1'
#
loop_
_entity.id
_entity.type
_entity.pdbx_description
1 polymer ?
#
loop_
_entity_poly.entity_id
_entity_poly.type
_entity_poly.pdbx_seq_one_letter_code
_entity_poly.pdbx_strand_id
1 'polypeptide(L)'
;MFHYLLLMLAAMFWVFRLIVTVMYNLGTEFVIEPLNFTVEIVLLFVTLFCFIFIARRKLFGALLYLISYGAYFGVDLYKKVIPIIEGEAGLIDYTSLIVSFIAIVLALLVFASVGITGSGKTSHQKTDWFFKNDDIQRVKDSRDDTNQYKF
;
A
#
# COMPACT_ATOMS: atom_id res chain seq x y z
N MET A 1 12.33 1.15 -5.62
CA MET A 1 12.36 -0.33 -5.65
C MET A 1 11.55 -0.93 -4.50
N PHE A 2 11.79 -0.54 -3.25
CA PHE A 2 11.09 -1.06 -2.05
C PHE A 2 9.54 -1.04 -2.11
N HIS A 3 8.93 0.01 -2.65
CA HIS A 3 7.46 0.10 -2.78
C HIS A 3 6.85 -1.02 -3.65
N TYR A 4 7.48 -1.35 -4.79
CA TYR A 4 6.97 -2.41 -5.68
C TYR A 4 7.11 -3.79 -5.06
N LEU A 5 8.14 -4.02 -4.24
CA LEU A 5 8.29 -5.25 -3.46
C LEU A 5 7.12 -5.43 -2.48
N LEU A 6 6.76 -4.39 -1.73
CA LEU A 6 5.63 -4.44 -0.80
C LEU A 6 4.29 -4.64 -1.52
N LEU A 7 4.11 -4.03 -2.69
CA LEU A 7 2.92 -4.25 -3.51
C LEU A 7 2.83 -5.71 -3.98
N MET A 8 3.94 -6.32 -4.41
CA MET A 8 3.95 -7.74 -4.78
C MET A 8 3.66 -8.65 -3.59
N LEU A 9 4.21 -8.36 -2.41
CA LEU A 9 3.94 -9.14 -1.19
C LEU A 9 2.47 -9.01 -0.75
N ALA A 10 1.88 -7.81 -0.85
CA ALA A 10 0.45 -7.59 -0.65
C ALA A 10 -0.41 -8.36 -1.66
N ALA A 11 -0.01 -8.38 -2.94
CA ALA A 11 -0.70 -9.17 -3.95
C ALA A 11 -0.61 -10.68 -3.68
N MET A 12 0.55 -11.19 -3.25
CA MET A 12 0.71 -12.59 -2.86
C MET A 12 -0.17 -12.95 -1.66
N PHE A 13 -0.20 -12.08 -0.64
CA PHE A 13 -1.07 -12.25 0.52
C PHE A 13 -2.55 -12.25 0.12
N TRP A 14 -2.94 -11.39 -0.82
CA TRP A 14 -4.29 -11.37 -1.37
C TRP A 14 -4.65 -12.67 -2.10
N VAL A 15 -3.75 -13.20 -2.94
CA VAL A 15 -3.97 -14.51 -3.61
C VAL A 15 -4.12 -15.63 -2.58
N PHE A 16 -3.30 -15.61 -1.53
CA PHE A 16 -3.43 -16.55 -0.42
C PHE A 16 -4.83 -16.47 0.23
N ARG A 17 -5.35 -15.27 0.49
CA ARG A 17 -6.72 -15.09 1.02
C ARG A 17 -7.81 -15.54 0.05
N LEU A 18 -7.60 -15.34 -1.25
CA LEU A 18 -8.50 -15.86 -2.27
C LEU A 18 -8.58 -17.39 -2.19
N ILE A 19 -7.43 -18.07 -2.09
CA ILE A 19 -7.38 -19.53 -1.95
C ILE A 19 -8.10 -19.97 -0.67
N VAL A 20 -7.83 -19.34 0.47
CA VAL A 20 -8.52 -19.63 1.75
C VAL A 20 -10.03 -19.54 1.59
N THR A 21 -10.52 -18.49 0.94
CA THR A 21 -11.96 -18.27 0.75
C THR A 21 -12.58 -19.31 -0.18
N VAL A 22 -11.88 -19.68 -1.25
CA VAL A 22 -12.33 -20.73 -2.17
C VAL A 22 -12.36 -22.10 -1.47
N MET A 23 -11.33 -22.44 -0.71
CA MET A 23 -11.26 -23.71 0.03
C MET A 23 -12.38 -23.81 1.07
N TYR A 24 -12.65 -22.71 1.79
CA TYR A 24 -13.79 -22.63 2.71
C TYR A 24 -15.12 -22.87 2.01
N ASN A 25 -15.33 -22.27 0.82
CA ASN A 25 -16.55 -22.46 0.04
C ASN A 25 -16.71 -23.89 -0.50
N LEU A 26 -15.62 -24.60 -0.77
CA LEU A 26 -15.62 -26.00 -1.19
C LEU A 26 -15.84 -26.98 -0.03
N GLY A 27 -15.91 -26.49 1.21
CA GLY A 27 -16.09 -27.31 2.40
C GLY A 27 -14.86 -28.17 2.74
N THR A 28 -13.69 -27.83 2.17
CA THR A 28 -12.44 -28.50 2.51
C THR A 28 -11.82 -27.80 3.72
N GLU A 29 -11.55 -28.57 4.77
CA GLU A 29 -10.83 -28.07 5.94
C GLU A 29 -9.45 -27.55 5.52
N PHE A 30 -9.24 -26.25 5.67
CA PHE A 30 -7.98 -25.57 5.40
C PHE A 30 -7.42 -25.04 6.70
N VAL A 31 -6.09 -24.86 6.76
CA VAL A 31 -5.35 -24.47 7.97
C VAL A 31 -5.88 -23.16 8.60
N ILE A 32 -6.54 -22.30 7.81
CA ILE A 32 -7.07 -21.03 8.28
C ILE A 32 -8.47 -20.86 7.73
N GLU A 33 -9.38 -20.41 8.60
CA GLU A 33 -10.76 -20.09 8.22
C GLU A 33 -10.99 -18.58 8.19
N PRO A 34 -11.91 -18.10 7.32
CA PRO A 34 -12.38 -16.73 7.35
C PRO A 34 -13.22 -16.48 8.61
N LEU A 35 -13.02 -15.33 9.26
CA LEU A 35 -13.83 -14.90 10.41
C LEU A 35 -15.31 -14.79 10.02
N ASN A 36 -15.58 -14.21 8.86
CA ASN A 36 -16.90 -14.14 8.28
C ASN A 36 -16.78 -14.19 6.76
N PHE A 37 -17.34 -15.24 6.16
CA PHE A 37 -17.23 -15.50 4.73
C PHE A 37 -17.73 -14.34 3.85
N THR A 38 -18.87 -13.73 4.20
CA THR A 38 -19.43 -12.59 3.46
C THR A 38 -18.50 -11.38 3.51
N VAL A 39 -17.96 -11.08 4.69
CA VAL A 39 -17.03 -9.95 4.87
C VAL A 39 -15.71 -10.20 4.15
N GLU A 40 -15.21 -11.44 4.14
CA GLU A 40 -14.00 -11.84 3.42
C GLU A 40 -14.12 -11.57 1.92
N ILE A 41 -15.24 -11.95 1.31
CA ILE A 41 -15.49 -11.69 -0.12
C ILE A 41 -15.46 -10.20 -0.41
N VAL A 42 -16.15 -9.39 0.39
CA VAL A 42 -16.16 -7.93 0.24
C VAL A 42 -14.74 -7.38 0.37
N LEU A 43 -13.97 -7.87 1.34
CA LEU A 43 -12.58 -7.46 1.56
C LEU A 43 -11.70 -7.77 0.33
N LEU A 44 -11.86 -8.94 -0.29
CA LEU A 44 -11.12 -9.32 -1.51
C LEU A 44 -11.38 -8.37 -2.69
N PHE A 45 -12.60 -7.85 -2.83
CA PHE A 45 -12.89 -6.85 -3.87
C PHE A 45 -12.35 -5.46 -3.52
N VAL A 46 -12.50 -5.04 -2.26
CA VAL A 46 -11.99 -3.74 -1.79
C VAL A 46 -10.47 -3.67 -1.95
N THR A 47 -9.76 -4.75 -1.67
CA THR A 47 -8.30 -4.84 -1.80
C THR A 47 -7.82 -4.76 -3.24
N LEU A 48 -8.51 -5.41 -4.18
CA LEU A 48 -8.22 -5.24 -5.62
C LEU A 48 -8.34 -3.78 -6.04
N PHE A 49 -9.41 -3.12 -5.59
CA PHE A 49 -9.58 -1.69 -5.83
C PHE A 49 -8.45 -0.87 -5.21
N CYS A 50 -8.03 -1.16 -3.98
CA CYS A 50 -6.89 -0.51 -3.33
C CYS A 50 -5.59 -0.65 -4.15
N PHE A 51 -5.31 -1.82 -4.73
CA PHE A 51 -4.08 -2.05 -5.48
C PHE A 51 -3.94 -1.12 -6.68
N ILE A 52 -5.04 -0.76 -7.36
CA ILE A 52 -5.02 0.20 -8.46
C ILE A 52 -4.50 1.57 -7.97
N PHE A 53 -4.98 2.03 -6.82
CA PHE A 53 -4.56 3.32 -6.24
C PHE A 53 -3.15 3.26 -5.64
N ILE A 54 -2.80 2.16 -4.98
CA ILE A 54 -1.47 1.95 -4.39
C ILE A 54 -0.41 1.92 -5.49
N ALA A 55 -0.67 1.22 -6.61
CA ALA A 55 0.22 1.20 -7.76
C ALA A 55 0.42 2.59 -8.38
N ARG A 56 -0.61 3.44 -8.35
CA ARG A 56 -0.55 4.85 -8.75
C ARG A 56 0.01 5.78 -7.66
N ARG A 57 0.50 5.23 -6.55
CA ARG A 57 1.04 5.94 -5.38
C ARG A 57 0.09 6.98 -4.78
N LYS A 58 -1.21 6.70 -4.81
CA LYS A 58 -2.24 7.55 -4.20
C LYS A 58 -2.44 7.14 -2.74
N LEU A 59 -2.24 8.09 -1.82
CA LEU A 59 -2.39 7.85 -0.37
C LEU A 59 -3.77 7.31 0.01
N PHE A 60 -4.81 7.76 -0.69
CA PHE A 60 -6.18 7.29 -0.46
C PHE A 60 -6.31 5.77 -0.53
N GLY A 61 -5.69 5.12 -1.52
CA GLY A 61 -5.75 3.66 -1.65
C GLY A 61 -5.02 2.93 -0.54
N ALA A 62 -3.87 3.47 -0.11
CA ALA A 62 -3.10 2.91 0.98
C ALA A 62 -3.80 3.08 2.33
N LEU A 63 -4.48 4.21 2.54
CA LEU A 63 -5.30 4.46 3.73
C LEU A 63 -6.52 3.53 3.76
N LEU A 64 -7.21 3.38 2.63
CA LEU A 64 -8.35 2.45 2.52
C LEU A 64 -7.93 1.01 2.83
N TYR A 65 -6.77 0.58 2.31
CA TYR A 65 -6.19 -0.74 2.59
C TYR A 65 -5.84 -0.91 4.07
N LEU A 66 -5.25 0.10 4.70
CA LEU A 66 -4.93 0.07 6.14
C LEU A 66 -6.19 -0.04 6.99
N ILE A 67 -7.22 0.75 6.69
CA ILE A 67 -8.47 0.76 7.46
C ILE A 67 -9.20 -0.58 7.30
N SER A 68 -9.33 -1.09 6.08
CA SER A 68 -10.04 -2.35 5.84
C SER A 68 -9.34 -3.54 6.49
N TYR A 69 -8.01 -3.63 6.38
CA TYR A 69 -7.24 -4.70 7.01
C TYR A 69 -7.18 -4.55 8.53
N GLY A 70 -7.04 -3.32 9.03
CA GLY A 70 -7.08 -3.05 10.47
C GLY A 70 -8.43 -3.38 11.09
N ALA A 71 -9.53 -3.04 10.42
CA ALA A 71 -10.87 -3.37 10.89
C ALA A 71 -11.14 -4.88 10.89
N TYR A 72 -10.74 -5.58 9.83
CA TYR A 72 -11.00 -7.01 9.72
C TYR A 72 -10.05 -7.86 10.58
N PHE A 73 -8.74 -7.77 10.30
CA PHE A 73 -7.73 -8.58 10.99
C PHE A 73 -7.46 -8.08 12.41
N GLY A 74 -7.71 -6.80 12.72
CA GLY A 74 -7.61 -6.28 14.09
C GLY A 74 -8.70 -6.83 15.01
N VAL A 75 -9.94 -6.96 14.52
CA VAL A 75 -11.02 -7.61 15.27
C VAL A 75 -10.71 -9.09 15.49
N ASP A 76 -10.21 -9.77 14.46
CA ASP A 76 -9.82 -11.17 14.56
C ASP A 76 -8.68 -11.38 15.58
N LEU A 77 -7.65 -10.52 15.54
CA LEU A 77 -6.54 -10.56 16.48
C LEU A 77 -6.99 -10.25 17.91
N TYR A 78 -7.87 -9.27 18.11
CA TYR A 78 -8.43 -8.95 19.42
C TYR A 78 -9.17 -10.15 20.02
N LYS A 79 -10.04 -10.80 19.25
CA LYS A 79 -10.80 -11.99 19.69
C LYS A 79 -9.92 -13.15 20.09
N LYS A 80 -8.75 -13.30 19.46
CA LYS A 80 -7.79 -14.38 19.75
C LYS A 80 -6.85 -14.04 20.90
N VAL A 81 -6.50 -12.77 21.09
CA VAL A 81 -5.54 -12.33 22.11
C VAL A 81 -6.16 -12.20 23.50
N ILE A 82 -7.39 -11.72 23.62
CA ILE A 82 -8.03 -11.51 24.94
C ILE A 82 -8.14 -12.82 25.76
N PRO A 83 -8.62 -13.95 25.21
CA PRO A 83 -8.70 -15.20 25.96
C PRO A 83 -7.32 -15.71 26.42
N ILE A 84 -6.26 -15.45 25.64
CA ILE A 84 -4.87 -15.79 26.01
C ILE A 84 -4.45 -15.02 27.27
N ILE A 85 -4.78 -13.73 27.33
CA ILE A 85 -4.42 -12.86 28.47
C ILE A 85 -5.20 -13.26 29.72
N GLU A 86 -6.47 -13.65 29.55
CA GLU A 86 -7.37 -14.06 30.64
C GLU A 86 -7.07 -15.47 31.16
N GLY A 87 -6.14 -16.19 30.55
CA GLY A 87 -5.74 -17.54 30.96
C GLY A 87 -6.76 -18.62 30.60
N GLU A 88 -7.70 -18.31 29.70
CA GLU A 88 -8.62 -19.29 29.16
C GLU A 88 -7.86 -20.19 28.16
N ALA A 89 -7.52 -21.40 28.61
CA ALA A 89 -6.83 -22.41 27.81
C ALA A 89 -7.78 -23.09 26.79
N GLY A 90 -8.45 -22.28 25.97
CA GLY A 90 -9.17 -22.76 24.79
C GLY A 90 -8.21 -23.27 23.71
N LEU A 91 -8.75 -23.96 22.70
CA LEU A 91 -8.01 -24.32 21.48
C LEU A 91 -7.70 -23.04 20.69
N ILE A 92 -6.58 -22.40 21.01
CA ILE A 92 -6.11 -21.19 20.33
C ILE A 92 -5.43 -21.59 19.03
N ASP A 93 -5.97 -21.12 17.92
CA ASP A 93 -5.32 -21.24 16.60
C ASP A 93 -4.22 -20.17 16.46
N TYR A 94 -3.01 -20.53 16.90
CA TYR A 94 -1.82 -19.69 16.79
C TYR A 94 -1.43 -19.38 15.33
N THR A 95 -1.74 -20.27 14.39
CA THR A 95 -1.42 -20.08 12.97
C THR A 95 -2.24 -18.93 12.40
N SER A 96 -3.54 -18.92 12.67
CA SER A 96 -4.43 -17.85 12.26
C SER A 96 -4.11 -16.52 12.95
N LEU A 97 -3.71 -16.54 14.23
CA LEU A 97 -3.23 -15.34 14.93
C LEU A 97 -2.02 -14.70 14.23
N ILE A 98 -1.00 -15.49 13.90
CA ILE A 98 0.21 -15.00 13.21
C ILE A 98 -0.15 -14.40 11.85
N VAL A 99 -1.05 -15.04 11.10
CA VAL A 99 -1.48 -14.53 9.79
C VAL A 99 -2.21 -13.19 9.92
N SER A 100 -3.11 -13.04 10.89
CA SER A 100 -3.78 -11.75 11.15
C SER A 100 -2.81 -10.67 11.58
N PHE A 101 -1.79 -11.01 12.38
CA PHE A 101 -0.73 -10.08 12.74
C PHE A 101 0.08 -9.62 11.50
N ILE A 102 0.51 -10.57 10.66
CA ILE A 102 1.23 -10.28 9.41
C ILE A 102 0.39 -9.38 8.49
N ALA A 103 -0.91 -9.61 8.40
CA ALA A 103 -1.81 -8.80 7.58
C ALA A 103 -1.80 -7.32 8.00
N ILE A 104 -1.88 -7.05 9.31
CA ILE A 104 -1.85 -5.68 9.85
C ILE A 104 -0.48 -5.03 9.61
N VAL A 105 0.61 -5.75 9.91
CA VAL A 105 1.97 -5.26 9.68
C VAL A 105 2.19 -4.93 8.21
N LEU A 106 1.73 -5.79 7.30
CA LEU A 106 1.83 -5.57 5.87
C LEU A 106 1.05 -4.33 5.44
N ALA A 107 -0.16 -4.12 5.97
CA ALA A 107 -0.96 -2.94 5.68
C ALA A 107 -0.27 -1.65 6.15
N LEU A 108 0.36 -1.67 7.33
CA LEU A 108 1.17 -0.55 7.84
C LEU A 108 2.39 -0.26 6.96
N LEU A 109 3.11 -1.29 6.52
CA LEU A 109 4.27 -1.14 5.64
C LEU A 109 3.88 -0.58 4.27
N VAL A 110 2.79 -1.07 3.69
CA VAL A 110 2.26 -0.55 2.42
C VAL A 110 1.88 0.92 2.57
N PHE A 111 1.17 1.29 3.64
CA PHE A 111 0.82 2.68 3.95
C PHE A 111 2.06 3.57 4.10
N ALA A 112 3.03 3.15 4.91
CA ALA A 112 4.29 3.88 5.10
C ALA A 112 5.04 4.05 3.77
N SER A 113 5.08 3.02 2.92
CA SER A 113 5.77 3.07 1.63
C SER A 113 5.20 4.13 0.69
N VAL A 114 3.87 4.30 0.67
CA VAL A 114 3.20 5.32 -0.14
C VAL A 114 3.38 6.70 0.49
N GLY A 115 3.30 6.80 1.83
CA GLY A 115 3.54 8.02 2.62
C GLY A 115 4.93 8.63 2.38
N ILE A 116 5.97 7.81 2.51
CA ILE A 116 7.37 8.26 2.38
C ILE A 116 7.70 8.69 0.96
N THR A 117 7.08 8.08 -0.05
CA THR A 117 7.40 8.36 -1.47
C THR A 117 6.69 9.61 -2.00
N GLY A 118 5.66 10.12 -1.31
CA GLY A 118 4.96 11.36 -1.68
C GLY A 118 5.79 12.63 -1.51
N SER A 119 6.88 12.61 -0.72
CA SER A 119 7.79 13.74 -0.54
C SER A 119 8.88 13.84 -1.62
N GLY A 120 8.97 12.82 -2.49
CA GLY A 120 9.99 12.71 -3.52
C GLY A 120 9.72 13.54 -4.78
N LYS A 121 9.41 14.84 -4.65
CA LYS A 121 9.95 15.78 -5.62
C LYS A 121 11.39 16.00 -5.20
N THR A 122 12.30 15.14 -5.65
CA THR A 122 13.72 15.48 -5.62
C THR A 122 13.92 16.61 -6.62
N SER A 123 13.59 17.83 -6.21
CA SER A 123 14.08 19.03 -6.86
C SER A 123 15.59 18.97 -6.70
N HIS A 124 16.30 18.59 -7.75
CA HIS A 124 17.74 18.73 -7.76
C HIS A 124 18.01 20.23 -7.71
N GLN A 125 18.24 20.78 -6.52
CA GLN A 125 18.53 22.22 -6.32
C GLN A 125 19.64 22.73 -7.26
N LYS A 126 20.56 21.83 -7.66
CA LYS A 126 21.66 22.16 -8.58
C LYS A 126 21.26 22.26 -10.05
N THR A 127 20.14 21.70 -10.49
CA THR A 127 19.73 21.68 -11.92
C THR A 127 18.34 22.25 -12.19
N ASP A 128 17.50 22.42 -11.14
CA ASP A 128 16.14 22.95 -11.27
C ASP A 128 16.07 24.47 -11.43
N TRP A 129 17.16 25.20 -11.21
CA TRP A 129 17.20 26.66 -11.40
C TRP A 129 17.09 27.05 -12.88
N PHE A 130 17.43 26.15 -13.81
CA PHE A 130 17.40 26.41 -15.25
C PHE A 130 15.98 26.35 -15.85
N PHE A 131 15.05 25.65 -15.20
CA PHE A 131 13.70 25.39 -15.72
C PHE A 131 12.58 26.08 -14.93
N LYS A 132 12.91 26.82 -13.85
CA LYS A 132 11.92 27.48 -12.97
C LYS A 132 11.78 28.97 -13.19
N ASN A 133 12.61 29.58 -14.02
CA ASN A 133 12.48 30.99 -14.35
C ASN A 133 11.84 31.11 -15.74
N ASP A 134 10.58 31.53 -15.78
CA ASP A 134 9.95 32.06 -17.01
C ASP A 134 10.67 33.34 -17.50
N ASP A 135 11.53 33.92 -16.65
CA ASP A 135 12.33 35.13 -16.90
C ASP A 135 13.56 34.86 -17.79
N ILE A 136 13.92 33.59 -18.04
CA ILE A 136 14.88 33.21 -19.09
C ILE A 136 14.15 33.01 -20.43
N GLN A 137 13.02 33.69 -20.62
CA GLN A 137 12.69 34.21 -21.94
C GLN A 137 13.84 35.11 -22.36
N ARG A 138 14.84 34.50 -23.02
CA ARG A 138 16.04 35.09 -23.63
C ARG A 138 15.94 36.61 -23.67
N VAL A 139 16.35 37.27 -22.59
CA VAL A 139 16.66 38.69 -22.65
C VAL A 139 17.82 38.73 -23.62
N LYS A 140 17.53 39.14 -24.85
CA LYS A 140 18.53 39.27 -25.90
C LYS A 140 19.58 40.21 -25.32
N ASP A 141 20.78 39.68 -25.08
CA ASP A 141 21.87 40.47 -24.53
C ASP A 141 22.02 41.69 -25.44
N SER A 142 22.02 42.90 -24.89
CA SER A 142 22.22 44.12 -25.69
C SER A 142 23.61 44.18 -26.34
N ARG A 143 24.49 43.23 -25.99
CA ARG A 143 25.82 43.01 -26.57
C ARG A 143 25.81 41.95 -27.69
N ASP A 144 24.65 41.37 -28.00
CA ASP A 144 24.47 40.47 -29.13
C ASP A 144 24.69 41.28 -30.41
N ASP A 145 25.86 41.05 -31.01
CA ASP A 145 26.45 41.82 -32.10
C ASP A 145 25.41 42.19 -33.17
N THR A 146 25.14 43.50 -33.27
CA THR A 146 24.44 44.08 -34.42
C THR A 146 25.44 44.31 -35.54
N ASN A 147 26.15 43.26 -35.94
CA ASN A 147 27.03 43.29 -37.10
C ASN A 147 26.15 43.42 -38.35
N GLN A 148 25.82 44.67 -38.68
CA GLN A 148 25.22 45.07 -39.94
C GLN A 148 26.29 44.88 -41.02
N TYR A 149 26.42 43.66 -41.54
CA TYR A 149 27.07 43.46 -42.82
C TYR A 149 26.22 44.17 -43.88
N LYS A 150 26.66 45.37 -44.28
CA LYS A 150 26.16 46.06 -45.46
C LYS A 150 26.77 45.37 -46.69
N PHE A 151 25.91 45.04 -47.64
CA PHE A 151 26.25 44.52 -48.97
C PHE A 151 27.14 45.47 -49.76
#